data_AF-A8UJM4-F1
#
_entry.id   AF-A8UJM4-F1
#
_cell.length_a   1.000
_cell.length_b   1.000
_cell.length_c   1.000
_cell.angle_alpha   90.00
_cell.angle_beta   90.00
_cell.angle_gamma   90.00
#
_symmetry.space_group_name_H-M   'P 1'
#
loop_
_entity.id
_entity.type
_entity.pdbx_description
1 polymer ?
#
loop_
_entity_poly.entity_id
_entity_poly.type
_entity_poly.pdbx_seq_one_letter_code
_entity_poly.pdbx_strand_id
1 'polypeptide(L)'
;MFDFQNDDGFVADCVYRDTLIERHNYRDTKPPLSAWSVAKIYEKDKDLEFVKYMYPKLKKYHNWWYNKRDHDQDGLCEYGSTDGSLVAAKWESGMDNAIRFDNSKILKNSEGAYSLDQESVDLNAYLYAEKMCLAELSDVLGLDDAPRYKMEAEKLKNKIQDQFYDKKDGWFYDTNLEGNTFIKGEGSEGWVALWANAATQDQAEAVKNRMMNPEKFLTRVPLQTMSADHEKFDPLKGYWRGPNWLDQAYFGVKGLRNYGFNKEADKATIQIFEGAEGLLGKGKAIRENYHPLTGEGLHAQNFSWSAAHIIMLLLKD
;
A
#
# COMPACT_ATOMS: atom_id res chain seq x y z
N MET A 1 -2.47 -7.27 17.08
CA MET A 1 -2.10 -8.00 15.84
C MET A 1 -0.97 -8.98 16.07
N PHE A 2 0.23 -8.54 16.47
CA PHE A 2 1.40 -9.43 16.59
C PHE A 2 1.37 -10.47 17.73
N ASP A 3 0.37 -10.45 18.60
CA ASP A 3 0.08 -11.56 19.53
C ASP A 3 -0.61 -12.75 18.82
N PHE A 4 -1.13 -12.52 17.61
CA PHE A 4 -1.72 -13.51 16.70
C PHE A 4 -0.78 -13.79 15.51
N GLN A 5 0.53 -13.64 15.74
CA GLN A 5 1.57 -14.02 14.80
C GLN A 5 1.90 -15.51 14.97
N ASN A 6 1.87 -16.28 13.89
CA ASN A 6 2.29 -17.68 13.88
C ASN A 6 3.82 -17.81 14.01
N ASP A 7 4.30 -19.00 14.34
CA ASP A 7 5.74 -19.27 14.50
C ASP A 7 6.56 -19.00 13.24
N ASP A 8 5.96 -19.21 12.07
CA ASP A 8 6.55 -18.96 10.74
C ASP A 8 6.56 -17.49 10.33
N GLY A 9 5.94 -16.62 11.13
CA GLY A 9 5.91 -15.17 10.94
C GLY A 9 4.59 -14.61 10.40
N PHE A 10 3.65 -15.45 9.93
CA PHE A 10 2.34 -15.00 9.45
C PHE A 10 1.59 -14.19 10.50
N VAL A 11 0.97 -13.08 10.13
CA VAL A 11 0.10 -12.29 11.01
C VAL A 11 -1.34 -12.38 10.48
N ALA A 12 -2.28 -12.76 11.34
CA ALA A 12 -3.70 -12.85 11.00
C ALA A 12 -4.23 -11.56 10.37
N ASP A 13 -5.07 -11.68 9.35
CA ASP A 13 -5.77 -10.56 8.70
C ASP A 13 -6.70 -9.84 9.70
N CYS A 14 -7.61 -10.59 10.32
CA CYS A 14 -8.62 -10.01 11.18
C CYS A 14 -8.75 -10.78 12.50
N VAL A 15 -8.73 -10.04 13.61
CA VAL A 15 -8.82 -10.57 14.97
C VAL A 15 -10.09 -10.04 15.63
N TYR A 16 -11.12 -10.88 15.70
CA TYR A 16 -12.37 -10.58 16.39
C TYR A 16 -12.26 -10.64 17.91
N ARG A 17 -12.90 -9.71 18.60
CA ARG A 17 -13.00 -9.72 20.07
C ARG A 17 -13.83 -10.89 20.60
N ASP A 18 -14.91 -11.23 19.91
CA ASP A 18 -15.81 -12.32 20.28
C ASP A 18 -15.76 -13.42 19.21
N THR A 19 -15.02 -14.49 19.53
CA THR A 19 -14.80 -15.62 18.63
C THR A 19 -15.95 -16.62 18.59
N LEU A 20 -17.01 -16.40 19.38
CA LEU A 20 -18.25 -17.17 19.30
C LEU A 20 -19.11 -16.76 18.09
N ILE A 21 -18.96 -15.51 17.63
CA ILE A 21 -19.66 -14.98 16.45
C ILE A 21 -18.83 -15.23 15.19
N GLU A 22 -17.56 -14.80 15.22
CA GLU A 22 -16.68 -14.90 14.06
C GLU A 22 -15.26 -15.27 14.49
N ARG A 23 -14.69 -16.27 13.83
CA ARG A 23 -13.32 -16.71 14.12
C ARG A 23 -12.33 -15.74 13.48
N HIS A 24 -11.16 -15.59 14.10
CA HIS A 24 -10.07 -14.84 13.47
C HIS A 24 -9.78 -15.36 12.06
N ASN A 25 -9.50 -14.44 11.13
CA ASN A 25 -9.19 -14.80 9.76
C ASN A 25 -7.67 -15.04 9.60
N TYR A 26 -7.32 -16.28 9.23
CA TYR A 26 -5.95 -16.69 8.91
C TYR A 26 -5.77 -17.08 7.43
N ARG A 27 -6.77 -16.78 6.57
CA ARG A 27 -6.76 -17.15 5.14
C ARG A 27 -5.84 -16.27 4.30
N ASP A 28 -5.52 -15.09 4.81
CA ASP A 28 -4.68 -14.07 4.22
C ASP A 28 -4.12 -13.15 5.32
N THR A 29 -3.12 -12.34 4.98
CA THR A 29 -2.64 -11.22 5.81
C THR A 29 -3.06 -9.88 5.18
N LYS A 30 -2.32 -8.79 5.41
CA LYS A 30 -2.50 -7.49 4.74
C LYS A 30 -1.15 -6.86 4.35
N PRO A 31 -1.09 -5.81 3.51
CA PRO A 31 0.18 -5.27 3.02
C PRO A 31 1.14 -4.84 4.16
N PRO A 32 2.46 -5.07 4.03
CA PRO A 32 3.42 -4.98 5.15
C PRO A 32 3.84 -3.54 5.49
N LEU A 33 2.98 -2.84 6.23
CA LEU A 33 3.23 -1.49 6.75
C LEU A 33 3.58 -1.46 8.25
N SER A 34 3.75 -2.62 8.87
CA SER A 34 3.97 -2.74 10.32
C SER A 34 5.31 -2.15 10.78
N ALA A 35 6.39 -2.37 10.03
CA ALA A 35 7.69 -1.77 10.40
C ALA A 35 7.67 -0.25 10.26
N TRP A 36 7.00 0.28 9.24
CA TRP A 36 6.79 1.73 9.09
C TRP A 36 6.00 2.31 10.26
N SER A 37 4.92 1.64 10.68
CA SER A 37 4.14 2.06 11.85
C SER A 37 4.97 2.09 13.13
N VAL A 38 5.76 1.04 13.40
CA VAL A 38 6.65 0.96 14.56
C VAL A 38 7.74 2.05 14.51
N ALA A 39 8.35 2.28 13.35
CA ALA A 39 9.33 3.34 13.16
C ALA A 39 8.72 4.73 13.44
N LYS A 40 7.48 4.98 13.00
CA LYS A 40 6.77 6.25 13.25
C LYS A 40 6.41 6.46 14.73
N ILE A 41 6.07 5.40 15.46
CA ILE A 41 5.87 5.47 16.90
C ILE A 41 7.18 5.83 17.60
N TYR A 42 8.24 5.08 17.30
CA TYR A 42 9.58 5.33 17.85
C TYR A 42 10.11 6.73 17.52
N GLU A 43 9.80 7.26 16.33
CA GLU A 43 10.16 8.63 15.94
C GLU A 43 9.64 9.66 16.97
N LYS A 44 8.45 9.43 17.53
CA LYS A 44 7.76 10.35 18.43
C LYS A 44 8.10 10.16 19.90
N ASP A 45 8.15 8.93 20.40
CA ASP A 45 8.33 8.65 21.83
C ASP A 45 9.74 8.20 22.22
N LYS A 46 10.55 7.75 21.25
CA LYS A 46 11.89 7.17 21.44
C LYS A 46 11.90 5.95 22.38
N ASP A 47 10.81 5.21 22.49
CA ASP A 47 10.72 4.01 23.33
C ASP A 47 11.50 2.83 22.74
N LEU A 48 12.73 2.64 23.23
CA LEU A 48 13.59 1.53 22.83
C LEU A 48 13.08 0.17 23.28
N GLU A 49 12.35 0.08 24.40
CA GLU A 49 11.85 -1.21 24.88
C GLU A 49 10.71 -1.71 23.98
N PHE A 50 9.86 -0.80 23.51
CA PHE A 50 8.88 -1.11 22.47
C PHE A 50 9.54 -1.60 21.18
N VAL A 51 10.61 -0.94 20.72
CA VAL A 51 11.35 -1.39 19.53
C VAL A 51 11.99 -2.77 19.75
N LYS A 52 12.63 -3.01 20.91
CA LYS A 52 13.18 -4.34 21.27
C LYS A 52 12.11 -5.43 21.25
N TYR A 53 10.90 -5.12 21.73
CA TYR A 53 9.77 -6.03 21.73
C TYR A 53 9.27 -6.36 20.30
N MET A 54 9.14 -5.34 19.46
CA MET A 54 8.55 -5.47 18.13
C MET A 54 9.52 -6.01 17.08
N TYR A 55 10.80 -5.60 17.14
CA TYR A 55 11.80 -5.89 16.11
C TYR A 55 11.89 -7.38 15.71
N PRO A 56 12.02 -8.36 16.62
CA PRO A 56 12.07 -9.77 16.23
C PRO A 56 10.78 -10.26 15.55
N LYS A 57 9.63 -9.69 15.90
CA LYS A 57 8.32 -10.03 15.29
C LYS A 57 8.20 -9.48 13.88
N LEU A 58 8.66 -8.24 13.68
CA LEU A 58 8.75 -7.62 12.35
C LEU A 58 9.68 -8.42 11.43
N LYS A 59 10.87 -8.82 11.92
CA LYS A 59 11.80 -9.67 11.14
C LYS A 59 11.16 -10.98 10.70
N LYS A 60 10.42 -11.66 11.59
CA LYS A 60 9.71 -12.89 11.25
C LYS A 60 8.67 -12.66 10.15
N TYR A 61 7.87 -11.59 10.27
CA TYR A 61 6.85 -11.26 9.28
C TYR A 61 7.46 -10.89 7.91
N HIS A 62 8.54 -10.11 7.92
CA HIS A 62 9.30 -9.79 6.72
C HIS A 62 9.81 -11.03 6.00
N ASN A 63 10.44 -11.95 6.74
CA ASN A 63 10.94 -13.20 6.18
C ASN A 63 9.80 -14.12 5.70
N TRP A 64 8.62 -14.06 6.34
CA TRP A 64 7.46 -14.84 5.93
C TRP A 64 7.03 -14.50 4.50
N TRP A 65 7.02 -13.21 4.12
CA TRP A 65 6.70 -12.79 2.75
C TRP A 65 7.58 -13.50 1.73
N TYR A 66 8.91 -13.36 1.83
CA TYR A 66 9.84 -14.02 0.91
C TYR A 66 9.78 -15.56 0.95
N ASN A 67 9.43 -16.15 2.10
CA ASN A 67 9.34 -17.60 2.20
C ASN A 67 8.02 -18.19 1.65
N LYS A 68 6.95 -17.39 1.60
CA LYS A 68 5.57 -17.89 1.40
C LYS A 68 4.83 -17.20 0.26
N ARG A 69 5.34 -16.09 -0.25
CA ARG A 69 4.71 -15.18 -1.21
C ARG A 69 5.70 -14.74 -2.29
N ASP A 70 6.66 -15.58 -2.63
CA ASP A 70 7.62 -15.37 -3.73
C ASP A 70 7.63 -16.69 -4.51
N HIS A 71 6.72 -16.81 -5.48
CA HIS A 71 6.37 -18.07 -6.14
C HIS A 71 7.55 -18.61 -6.95
N ASP A 72 8.17 -17.74 -7.73
CA ASP A 72 9.26 -18.07 -8.65
C ASP A 72 10.66 -17.81 -8.08
N GLN A 73 10.73 -17.34 -6.83
CA GLN A 73 11.96 -17.11 -6.05
C GLN A 73 12.86 -16.04 -6.68
N ASP A 74 12.26 -15.08 -7.37
CA ASP A 74 13.01 -14.02 -8.01
C ASP A 74 13.37 -12.90 -7.00
N GLY A 75 12.69 -12.82 -5.85
CA GLY A 75 12.85 -11.75 -4.85
C GLY A 75 11.82 -10.62 -4.95
N LEU A 76 10.78 -10.77 -5.76
CA LEU A 76 9.54 -10.00 -5.78
C LEU A 76 8.45 -10.85 -5.15
N CYS A 77 7.65 -10.22 -4.28
CA CYS A 77 6.55 -10.94 -3.66
C CYS A 77 5.23 -10.69 -4.39
N GLU A 78 4.33 -11.67 -4.30
CA GLU A 78 2.95 -11.58 -4.77
C GLU A 78 1.97 -11.54 -3.60
N TYR A 79 0.81 -10.93 -3.79
CA TYR A 79 -0.31 -11.17 -2.89
C TYR A 79 -0.80 -12.61 -3.05
N GLY A 80 -1.41 -13.17 -2.01
CA GLY A 80 -1.72 -14.58 -1.98
C GLY A 80 -2.64 -15.01 -0.85
N SER A 81 -2.79 -16.31 -0.66
CA SER A 81 -3.62 -16.86 0.40
C SER A 81 -2.93 -18.04 1.07
N THR A 82 -3.41 -18.40 2.27
CA THR A 82 -2.95 -19.60 2.96
C THR A 82 -3.80 -20.83 2.61
N ASP A 83 -5.05 -20.62 2.18
CA ASP A 83 -6.00 -21.68 1.87
C ASP A 83 -6.17 -21.98 0.36
N GLY A 84 -5.48 -21.22 -0.50
CA GLY A 84 -5.57 -21.33 -1.95
C GLY A 84 -6.81 -20.68 -2.56
N SER A 85 -7.57 -19.92 -1.79
CA SER A 85 -8.71 -19.17 -2.31
C SER A 85 -8.28 -17.88 -2.99
N LEU A 86 -8.70 -17.70 -4.24
CA LEU A 86 -8.46 -16.47 -4.99
C LEU A 86 -9.07 -15.25 -4.29
N VAL A 87 -10.19 -15.43 -3.60
CA VAL A 87 -10.85 -14.34 -2.89
C VAL A 87 -9.98 -13.80 -1.74
N ALA A 88 -9.38 -14.68 -0.93
CA ALA A 88 -8.48 -14.26 0.15
C ALA A 88 -7.19 -13.64 -0.40
N ALA A 89 -6.70 -14.12 -1.54
CA ALA A 89 -5.55 -13.49 -2.20
C ALA A 89 -5.81 -12.04 -2.63
N LYS A 90 -7.03 -11.75 -3.08
CA LYS A 90 -7.42 -10.36 -3.37
C LYS A 90 -7.61 -9.55 -2.09
N TRP A 91 -8.17 -10.15 -1.03
CA TRP A 91 -8.25 -9.51 0.29
C TRP A 91 -6.87 -9.14 0.84
N GLU A 92 -5.86 -9.99 0.63
CA GLU A 92 -4.50 -9.76 1.12
C GLU A 92 -3.90 -8.45 0.58
N SER A 93 -4.32 -8.02 -0.61
CA SER A 93 -3.93 -6.73 -1.20
C SER A 93 -4.54 -5.51 -0.51
N GLY A 94 -5.61 -5.71 0.26
CA GLY A 94 -6.47 -4.64 0.77
C GLY A 94 -7.34 -3.96 -0.29
N MET A 95 -7.24 -4.38 -1.56
CA MET A 95 -7.96 -3.81 -2.70
C MET A 95 -8.79 -4.86 -3.44
N ASP A 96 -9.69 -5.51 -2.70
CA ASP A 96 -10.42 -6.75 -3.03
C ASP A 96 -10.97 -6.85 -4.46
N ASN A 97 -11.48 -5.75 -5.00
CA ASN A 97 -12.11 -5.69 -6.31
C ASN A 97 -11.43 -4.72 -7.26
N ALA A 98 -10.16 -4.34 -7.03
CA ALA A 98 -9.40 -3.54 -7.97
C ALA A 98 -9.28 -4.23 -9.34
N ILE A 99 -9.30 -3.45 -10.42
CA ILE A 99 -9.31 -3.96 -11.80
C ILE A 99 -8.05 -4.75 -12.14
N ARG A 100 -6.92 -4.42 -11.51
CA ARG A 100 -5.66 -5.15 -11.66
C ARG A 100 -5.75 -6.62 -11.24
N PHE A 101 -6.82 -7.03 -10.55
CA PHE A 101 -7.07 -8.42 -10.16
C PHE A 101 -8.25 -9.08 -10.88
N ASP A 102 -8.81 -8.47 -11.93
CA ASP A 102 -9.98 -9.03 -12.64
C ASP A 102 -9.69 -10.43 -13.21
N ASN A 103 -8.49 -10.61 -13.74
CA ASN A 103 -8.10 -11.81 -14.48
C ASN A 103 -7.03 -12.66 -13.75
N SER A 104 -6.67 -12.28 -12.51
CA SER A 104 -5.67 -12.97 -11.71
C SER A 104 -6.11 -14.39 -11.36
N LYS A 105 -5.18 -15.33 -11.31
CA LYS A 105 -5.37 -16.71 -10.87
C LYS A 105 -4.52 -16.99 -9.64
N ILE A 106 -4.78 -18.13 -9.01
CA ILE A 106 -4.03 -18.58 -7.84
C ILE A 106 -3.07 -19.71 -8.22
N LEU A 107 -1.84 -19.63 -7.73
CA LEU A 107 -0.77 -20.61 -7.88
C LEU A 107 -0.42 -21.18 -6.50
N LYS A 108 -0.10 -22.48 -6.43
CA LYS A 108 0.33 -23.12 -5.19
C LYS A 108 1.85 -23.00 -5.06
N ASN A 109 2.33 -22.41 -3.97
CA ASN A 109 3.75 -22.34 -3.64
C ASN A 109 4.14 -23.58 -2.83
N SER A 110 3.41 -23.81 -1.74
CA SER A 110 3.57 -24.96 -0.86
C SER A 110 2.29 -25.19 -0.06
N GLU A 111 2.29 -26.14 0.88
CA GLU A 111 1.16 -26.30 1.78
C GLU A 111 1.00 -25.06 2.67
N GLY A 112 -0.21 -24.50 2.72
CA GLY A 112 -0.49 -23.28 3.46
C GLY A 112 0.00 -21.99 2.79
N ALA A 113 0.44 -22.03 1.52
CA ALA A 113 1.01 -20.87 0.84
C ALA A 113 0.74 -20.87 -0.66
N TYR A 114 0.07 -19.83 -1.11
CA TYR A 114 -0.36 -19.62 -2.48
C TYR A 114 -0.12 -18.16 -2.86
N SER A 115 0.14 -17.90 -4.13
CA SER A 115 0.38 -16.57 -4.70
C SER A 115 -0.55 -16.32 -5.90
N LEU A 116 -0.82 -15.05 -6.19
CA LEU A 116 -1.40 -14.67 -7.48
C LEU A 116 -0.39 -14.95 -8.61
N ASP A 117 -0.88 -15.13 -9.84
CA ASP A 117 -0.05 -15.26 -11.05
C ASP A 117 0.47 -13.90 -11.58
N GLN A 118 0.64 -12.93 -10.68
CA GLN A 118 1.12 -11.58 -10.96
C GLN A 118 1.83 -11.01 -9.73
N GLU A 119 2.79 -10.14 -9.98
CA GLU A 119 3.53 -9.39 -8.97
C GLU A 119 3.02 -7.96 -8.91
N SER A 120 2.81 -7.49 -7.68
CA SER A 120 2.21 -6.18 -7.45
C SER A 120 3.25 -5.13 -7.06
N VAL A 121 3.18 -3.97 -7.71
CA VAL A 121 4.17 -2.90 -7.51
C VAL A 121 4.08 -2.28 -6.11
N ASP A 122 2.86 -2.12 -5.58
CA ASP A 122 2.63 -1.60 -4.24
C ASP A 122 3.19 -2.55 -3.17
N LEU A 123 2.96 -3.86 -3.26
CA LEU A 123 3.51 -4.85 -2.32
C LEU A 123 5.03 -4.74 -2.23
N ASN A 124 5.68 -4.71 -3.39
CA ASN A 124 7.13 -4.65 -3.46
C ASN A 124 7.68 -3.28 -3.02
N ALA A 125 6.94 -2.19 -3.27
CA ALA A 125 7.26 -0.88 -2.70
C ALA A 125 7.10 -0.84 -1.17
N TYR A 126 6.08 -1.49 -0.61
CA TYR A 126 5.92 -1.65 0.83
C TYR A 126 7.07 -2.48 1.43
N LEU A 127 7.47 -3.57 0.79
CA LEU A 127 8.61 -4.39 1.23
C LEU A 127 9.95 -3.64 1.12
N TYR A 128 10.12 -2.77 0.12
CA TYR A 128 11.26 -1.85 0.06
C TYR A 128 11.26 -0.91 1.28
N ALA A 129 10.13 -0.24 1.56
CA ALA A 129 10.00 0.63 2.72
C ALA A 129 10.21 -0.12 4.04
N GLU A 130 9.72 -1.36 4.14
CA GLU A 130 9.89 -2.23 5.29
C GLU A 130 11.36 -2.57 5.54
N LYS A 131 12.13 -2.92 4.50
CA LYS A 131 13.58 -3.15 4.62
C LYS A 131 14.30 -1.91 5.14
N MET A 132 13.93 -0.72 4.67
CA MET A 132 14.50 0.53 5.15
C MET A 132 14.16 0.79 6.62
N CYS A 133 12.91 0.56 7.03
CA CYS A 133 12.49 0.67 8.43
C CYS A 133 13.19 -0.37 9.33
N LEU A 134 13.34 -1.61 8.86
CA LEU A 134 14.06 -2.66 9.60
C LEU A 134 15.55 -2.33 9.75
N ALA A 135 16.16 -1.70 8.75
CA ALA A 135 17.52 -1.22 8.85
C ALA A 135 17.66 -0.08 9.88
N GLU A 136 16.74 0.89 9.87
CA GLU A 136 16.70 1.97 10.87
C GLU A 136 16.52 1.41 12.29
N LEU A 137 15.55 0.53 12.50
CA LEU A 137 15.29 -0.07 13.81
C LEU A 137 16.46 -0.96 14.26
N SER A 138 17.15 -1.63 13.33
CA SER A 138 18.40 -2.35 13.64
C SER A 138 19.49 -1.42 14.14
N ASP A 139 19.72 -0.31 13.42
CA ASP A 139 20.74 0.70 13.78
C ASP A 139 20.45 1.27 15.18
N VAL A 140 19.17 1.56 15.47
CA VAL A 140 18.69 2.04 16.78
C VAL A 140 18.96 1.05 17.90
N LEU A 141 18.81 -0.25 17.65
CA LEU A 141 19.06 -1.31 18.62
C LEU A 141 20.54 -1.70 18.74
N GLY A 142 21.42 -1.18 17.88
CA GLY A 142 22.82 -1.58 17.81
C GLY A 142 23.00 -3.02 17.30
N LEU A 143 22.13 -3.47 16.40
CA LEU A 143 22.19 -4.78 15.76
C LEU A 143 22.81 -4.69 14.36
N ASP A 144 23.45 -5.77 13.90
CA ASP A 144 24.17 -5.82 12.63
C ASP A 144 23.31 -6.18 11.40
N ASP A 145 21.97 -6.12 11.50
CA ASP A 145 21.09 -6.48 10.38
C ASP A 145 21.01 -5.37 9.30
N ALA A 146 21.29 -4.11 9.65
CA ALA A 146 21.06 -2.96 8.77
C ALA A 146 21.81 -3.02 7.42
N PRO A 147 23.11 -3.41 7.34
CA PRO A 147 23.81 -3.52 6.06
C PRO A 147 23.16 -4.51 5.10
N ARG A 148 22.65 -5.63 5.62
CA ARG A 148 21.94 -6.64 4.82
C ARG A 148 20.65 -6.08 4.26
N TYR A 149 19.81 -5.47 5.10
CA TYR A 149 18.55 -4.88 4.66
C TYR A 149 18.75 -3.76 3.64
N LYS A 150 19.74 -2.87 3.82
CA LYS A 150 20.06 -1.81 2.86
C LYS A 150 20.49 -2.38 1.50
N MET A 151 21.32 -3.42 1.49
CA MET A 151 21.72 -4.11 0.25
C MET A 151 20.53 -4.78 -0.45
N GLU A 152 19.68 -5.51 0.29
CA GLU A 152 18.50 -6.17 -0.25
C GLU A 152 17.44 -5.18 -0.75
N ALA A 153 17.31 -4.02 -0.08
CA ALA A 153 16.43 -2.93 -0.48
C ALA A 153 16.91 -2.31 -1.80
N GLU A 154 18.21 -2.11 -1.98
CA GLU A 154 18.75 -1.57 -3.24
C GLU A 154 18.49 -2.50 -4.44
N LYS A 155 18.63 -3.82 -4.25
CA LYS A 155 18.26 -4.80 -5.29
C LYS A 155 16.78 -4.72 -5.64
N LEU A 156 15.91 -4.69 -4.63
CA LEU A 156 14.47 -4.59 -4.82
C LEU A 156 14.06 -3.26 -5.48
N LYS A 157 14.73 -2.16 -5.11
CA LYS A 157 14.53 -0.84 -5.72
C LYS A 157 14.78 -0.87 -7.22
N ASN A 158 15.88 -1.48 -7.66
CA ASN A 158 16.18 -1.61 -9.09
C ASN A 158 15.12 -2.44 -9.83
N LYS A 159 14.68 -3.56 -9.24
CA LYS A 159 13.57 -4.34 -9.79
C LYS A 159 12.28 -3.52 -9.93
N ILE A 160 11.93 -2.75 -8.90
CA ILE A 160 10.72 -1.89 -8.96
C ILE A 160 10.82 -0.89 -10.10
N GLN A 161 11.98 -0.24 -10.24
CA GLN A 161 12.22 0.76 -11.28
C GLN A 161 12.19 0.18 -12.69
N ASP A 162 12.67 -1.05 -12.87
CA ASP A 162 12.83 -1.63 -14.20
C ASP A 162 11.61 -2.45 -14.64
N GLN A 163 11.08 -3.30 -13.76
CA GLN A 163 10.04 -4.27 -14.12
C GLN A 163 8.65 -3.66 -14.12
N PHE A 164 8.30 -2.86 -13.12
CA PHE A 164 6.94 -2.33 -12.97
C PHE A 164 6.72 -1.02 -13.74
N TYR A 165 7.78 -0.33 -14.20
CA TYR A 165 7.64 0.96 -14.86
C TYR A 165 7.48 0.84 -16.38
N ASP A 166 6.31 1.21 -16.90
CA ASP A 166 6.14 1.37 -18.34
C ASP A 166 6.57 2.77 -18.79
N LYS A 167 7.70 2.85 -19.50
CA LYS A 167 8.22 4.10 -20.09
C LYS A 167 7.26 4.74 -21.10
N LYS A 168 6.43 3.95 -21.79
CA LYS A 168 5.48 4.45 -22.78
C LYS A 168 4.36 5.24 -22.12
N ASP A 169 3.82 4.70 -21.03
CA ASP A 169 2.70 5.31 -20.32
C ASP A 169 3.18 6.30 -19.25
N GLY A 170 4.42 6.16 -18.77
CA GLY A 170 4.98 6.98 -17.69
C GLY A 170 4.35 6.64 -16.35
N TRP A 171 4.08 5.36 -16.11
CA TRP A 171 3.35 4.87 -14.93
C TRP A 171 3.87 3.50 -14.48
N PHE A 172 3.65 3.19 -13.20
CA PHE A 172 3.97 1.88 -12.64
C PHE A 172 2.74 0.98 -12.64
N TYR A 173 2.89 -0.27 -13.09
CA TYR A 173 1.86 -1.29 -13.13
C TYR A 173 2.36 -2.58 -12.50
N ASP A 174 1.43 -3.42 -12.06
CA ASP A 174 1.70 -4.83 -11.80
C ASP A 174 2.18 -5.54 -13.08
N THR A 175 2.87 -6.67 -12.94
CA THR A 175 3.30 -7.52 -14.07
C THR A 175 2.90 -8.97 -13.84
N ASN A 176 2.90 -9.78 -14.91
CA ASN A 176 3.03 -11.23 -14.75
C ASN A 176 4.38 -11.59 -14.09
N LEU A 177 4.52 -12.84 -13.66
CA LEU A 177 5.75 -13.35 -13.01
C LEU A 177 6.98 -13.23 -13.92
N GLU A 178 6.83 -13.37 -15.25
CA GLU A 178 7.96 -13.19 -16.16
C GLU A 178 8.41 -11.72 -16.33
N GLY A 179 7.73 -10.77 -15.69
CA GLY A 179 8.08 -9.34 -15.70
C GLY A 179 7.99 -8.66 -17.08
N ASN A 180 7.33 -9.30 -18.05
CA ASN A 180 7.33 -8.88 -19.45
C ASN A 180 5.97 -8.39 -19.97
N THR A 181 4.91 -8.55 -19.18
CA THR A 181 3.55 -8.14 -19.51
C THR A 181 2.97 -7.33 -18.36
N PHE A 182 2.64 -6.07 -18.64
CA PHE A 182 1.98 -5.18 -17.68
C PHE A 182 0.49 -5.49 -17.53
N ILE A 183 0.00 -5.48 -16.30
CA ILE A 183 -1.43 -5.50 -15.98
C ILE A 183 -1.95 -4.06 -16.04
N LYS A 184 -2.54 -3.70 -17.17
CA LYS A 184 -2.91 -2.31 -17.49
C LYS A 184 -4.17 -1.82 -16.77
N GLY A 185 -4.14 -0.52 -16.48
CA GLY A 185 -5.19 0.26 -15.82
C GLY A 185 -4.54 1.11 -14.74
N GLU A 186 -4.39 2.42 -14.98
CA GLU A 186 -3.72 3.32 -14.03
C GLU A 186 -4.53 3.37 -12.72
N GLY A 187 -3.98 2.81 -11.64
CA GLY A 187 -4.53 2.89 -10.30
C GLY A 187 -3.55 3.45 -9.27
N SER A 188 -4.00 3.54 -8.02
CA SER A 188 -3.24 4.14 -6.92
C SER A 188 -1.95 3.41 -6.56
N GLU A 189 -1.83 2.13 -6.93
CA GLU A 189 -0.58 1.36 -6.81
C GLU A 189 0.59 2.05 -7.52
N GLY A 190 0.32 2.82 -8.59
CA GLY A 190 1.34 3.43 -9.43
C GLY A 190 2.18 4.54 -8.77
N TRP A 191 1.68 5.16 -7.69
CA TRP A 191 2.44 6.16 -6.93
C TRP A 191 3.00 5.64 -5.61
N VAL A 192 2.75 4.38 -5.24
CA VAL A 192 3.30 3.80 -4.00
C VAL A 192 4.82 3.72 -4.08
N ALA A 193 5.40 3.54 -5.27
CA ALA A 193 6.85 3.63 -5.49
C ALA A 193 7.43 5.02 -5.16
N LEU A 194 6.66 6.11 -5.32
CA LEU A 194 7.07 7.46 -4.90
C LEU A 194 6.95 7.62 -3.38
N TRP A 195 5.86 7.12 -2.78
CA TRP A 195 5.72 7.11 -1.32
C TRP A 195 6.88 6.38 -0.65
N ALA A 196 7.29 5.25 -1.22
CA ALA A 196 8.36 4.43 -0.69
C ALA A 196 9.77 4.99 -0.92
N ASN A 197 9.96 6.02 -1.78
CA ASN A 197 11.26 6.49 -2.29
C ASN A 197 12.01 5.45 -3.17
N ALA A 198 11.26 4.59 -3.86
CA ALA A 198 11.80 3.55 -4.73
C ALA A 198 11.99 4.02 -6.17
N ALA A 199 11.18 4.95 -6.68
CA ALA A 199 11.29 5.47 -8.04
C ALA A 199 12.55 6.34 -8.28
N THR A 200 12.96 6.49 -9.54
CA THR A 200 13.90 7.55 -9.94
C THR A 200 13.21 8.91 -10.03
N GLN A 201 13.98 10.01 -10.10
CA GLN A 201 13.40 11.35 -10.26
C GLN A 201 12.61 11.49 -11.58
N ASP A 202 13.12 10.92 -12.68
CA ASP A 202 12.46 10.98 -13.99
C ASP A 202 11.13 10.19 -13.99
N GLN A 203 11.11 9.03 -13.34
CA GLN A 203 9.89 8.25 -13.14
C GLN A 203 8.88 9.02 -12.27
N ALA A 204 9.35 9.63 -11.19
CA ALA A 204 8.51 10.42 -10.30
C ALA A 204 7.91 11.65 -11.00
N GLU A 205 8.68 12.33 -11.87
CA GLU A 205 8.20 13.44 -12.69
C GLU A 205 7.08 12.99 -13.65
N ALA A 206 7.26 11.85 -14.32
CA ALA A 206 6.25 11.27 -15.22
C ALA A 206 4.96 10.88 -14.48
N VAL A 207 5.09 10.17 -13.35
CA VAL A 207 3.97 9.79 -12.49
C VAL A 207 3.25 11.03 -11.95
N LYS A 208 3.98 12.05 -11.48
CA LYS A 208 3.38 13.32 -11.04
C LYS A 208 2.57 13.97 -12.16
N ASN A 209 3.04 13.97 -13.40
CA ASN A 209 2.30 14.56 -14.52
C ASN A 209 0.96 13.85 -14.77
N ARG A 210 0.88 12.54 -14.56
CA ARG A 210 -0.37 11.76 -14.61
C ARG A 210 -1.26 12.03 -13.39
N MET A 211 -0.69 12.03 -12.18
CA MET A 211 -1.41 12.34 -10.93
C MET A 211 -2.07 13.73 -10.97
N MET A 212 -1.38 14.72 -11.55
CA MET A 212 -1.84 16.11 -11.60
C MET A 212 -2.69 16.43 -12.85
N ASN A 213 -3.06 15.43 -13.65
CA ASN A 213 -3.95 15.61 -14.79
C ASN A 213 -5.44 15.61 -14.33
N PRO A 214 -6.22 16.67 -14.60
CA PRO A 214 -7.64 16.76 -14.25
C PRO A 214 -8.57 15.72 -14.89
N GLU A 215 -8.19 15.17 -16.04
CA GLU A 215 -8.94 14.11 -16.73
C GLU A 215 -8.65 12.72 -16.12
N LYS A 216 -7.61 12.62 -15.30
CA LYS A 216 -7.16 11.36 -14.67
C LYS A 216 -7.38 11.37 -13.17
N PHE A 217 -6.41 11.84 -12.40
CA PHE A 217 -6.39 11.74 -10.93
C PHE A 217 -6.60 13.07 -10.22
N LEU A 218 -6.51 14.22 -10.90
CA LEU A 218 -6.78 15.53 -10.28
C LEU A 218 -8.26 15.91 -10.36
N THR A 219 -9.13 14.98 -9.97
CA THR A 219 -10.60 15.14 -9.90
C THR A 219 -11.02 16.02 -8.71
N ARG A 220 -12.33 16.22 -8.47
CA ARG A 220 -12.81 17.05 -7.35
C ARG A 220 -12.25 16.58 -6.00
N VAL A 221 -12.22 15.27 -5.75
CA VAL A 221 -11.47 14.65 -4.65
C VAL A 221 -10.34 13.82 -5.27
N PRO A 222 -9.13 14.40 -5.40
CA PRO A 222 -8.09 13.85 -6.27
C PRO A 222 -7.36 12.66 -5.65
N LEU A 223 -6.60 11.94 -6.47
CA LEU A 223 -5.80 10.77 -6.09
C LEU A 223 -6.65 9.57 -5.69
N GLN A 224 -7.72 9.36 -6.46
CA GLN A 224 -8.64 8.24 -6.29
C GLN A 224 -8.07 6.92 -6.84
N THR A 225 -8.66 5.77 -6.49
CA THR A 225 -8.02 4.45 -6.69
C THR A 225 -7.85 4.03 -8.15
N MET A 226 -8.52 4.69 -9.10
CA MET A 226 -8.36 4.48 -10.53
C MET A 226 -8.50 5.79 -11.30
N SER A 227 -7.75 5.92 -12.40
CA SER A 227 -7.85 7.05 -13.31
C SER A 227 -9.29 7.25 -13.84
N ALA A 228 -9.77 8.50 -13.82
CA ALA A 228 -11.15 8.82 -14.18
C ALA A 228 -11.47 8.65 -15.68
N ASP A 229 -10.46 8.62 -16.55
CA ASP A 229 -10.60 8.39 -17.99
C ASP A 229 -10.63 6.90 -18.39
N HIS A 230 -10.51 5.99 -17.43
CA HIS A 230 -10.54 4.56 -17.70
C HIS A 230 -11.98 4.05 -17.90
N GLU A 231 -12.21 3.16 -18.88
CA GLU A 231 -13.56 2.65 -19.22
C GLU A 231 -14.28 1.92 -18.07
N LYS A 232 -13.51 1.30 -17.17
CA LYS A 232 -14.00 0.59 -15.98
C LYS A 232 -14.06 1.47 -14.72
N PHE A 233 -13.82 2.77 -14.84
CA PHE A 233 -13.96 3.71 -13.73
C PHE A 233 -15.41 3.74 -13.23
N ASP A 234 -15.61 3.33 -11.99
CA ASP A 234 -16.91 3.32 -11.32
C ASP A 234 -16.79 4.05 -9.98
N PRO A 235 -17.02 5.38 -9.95
CA PRO A 235 -16.80 6.20 -8.77
C PRO A 235 -17.86 6.04 -7.68
N LEU A 236 -18.95 5.30 -7.96
CA LEU A 236 -20.08 5.15 -7.03
C LEU A 236 -20.19 3.72 -6.49
N LYS A 237 -20.13 2.71 -7.35
CA LYS A 237 -20.31 1.29 -6.97
C LYS A 237 -19.03 0.47 -7.10
N GLY A 238 -17.95 1.10 -7.57
CA GLY A 238 -16.70 0.41 -7.87
C GLY A 238 -15.83 0.07 -6.67
N TYR A 239 -16.04 0.70 -5.50
CA TYR A 239 -15.24 0.53 -4.28
C TYR A 239 -13.73 0.81 -4.46
N TRP A 240 -12.94 -0.14 -4.98
CA TRP A 240 -11.55 0.07 -5.40
C TRP A 240 -11.38 0.44 -6.89
N ARG A 241 -12.48 0.67 -7.62
CA ARG A 241 -12.46 1.04 -9.07
C ARG A 241 -12.75 2.52 -9.35
N GLY A 242 -12.52 3.41 -8.41
CA GLY A 242 -12.78 4.82 -8.63
C GLY A 242 -12.90 5.68 -7.40
N PRO A 243 -13.54 5.26 -6.30
CA PRO A 243 -13.61 6.06 -5.08
C PRO A 243 -12.24 6.54 -4.56
N ASN A 244 -12.24 7.71 -3.93
CA ASN A 244 -11.08 8.26 -3.25
C ASN A 244 -10.98 7.68 -1.84
N TRP A 245 -9.88 7.00 -1.56
CA TRP A 245 -9.53 6.50 -0.24
C TRP A 245 -8.38 7.33 0.33
N LEU A 246 -8.55 7.82 1.56
CA LEU A 246 -7.65 8.86 2.11
C LEU A 246 -6.24 8.34 2.42
N ASP A 247 -6.06 7.04 2.65
CA ASP A 247 -4.77 6.38 2.74
C ASP A 247 -4.02 6.43 1.40
N GLN A 248 -4.69 6.04 0.31
CA GLN A 248 -4.11 6.08 -1.05
C GLN A 248 -3.79 7.50 -1.48
N ALA A 249 -4.68 8.44 -1.17
CA ALA A 249 -4.47 9.86 -1.43
C ALA A 249 -3.31 10.42 -0.59
N TYR A 250 -3.18 10.02 0.68
CA TYR A 250 -2.03 10.37 1.50
C TYR A 250 -0.72 9.81 0.94
N PHE A 251 -0.68 8.56 0.49
CA PHE A 251 0.51 8.01 -0.16
C PHE A 251 0.89 8.80 -1.41
N GLY A 252 -0.09 9.23 -2.20
CA GLY A 252 0.15 10.10 -3.34
C GLY A 252 0.71 11.47 -2.94
N VAL A 253 0.09 12.17 -1.99
CA VAL A 253 0.58 13.46 -1.48
C VAL A 253 1.99 13.34 -0.90
N LYS A 254 2.23 12.32 -0.08
CA LYS A 254 3.55 12.11 0.54
C LYS A 254 4.59 11.71 -0.51
N GLY A 255 4.23 10.90 -1.50
CA GLY A 255 5.07 10.58 -2.65
C GLY A 255 5.47 11.83 -3.44
N LEU A 256 4.53 12.76 -3.68
CA LEU A 256 4.85 14.05 -4.30
C LEU A 256 5.86 14.85 -3.45
N ARG A 257 5.67 14.92 -2.12
CA ARG A 257 6.60 15.61 -1.21
C ARG A 257 8.00 14.98 -1.22
N ASN A 258 8.08 13.65 -1.19
CA ASN A 258 9.34 12.91 -1.16
C ASN A 258 10.25 13.24 -2.35
N TYR A 259 9.68 13.60 -3.51
CA TYR A 259 10.40 13.94 -4.73
C TYR A 259 10.46 15.45 -5.01
N GLY A 260 10.13 16.29 -4.02
CA GLY A 260 10.26 17.75 -4.11
C GLY A 260 9.09 18.48 -4.79
N PHE A 261 8.02 17.77 -5.17
CA PHE A 261 6.81 18.34 -5.79
C PHE A 261 5.88 18.96 -4.75
N ASN A 262 6.41 19.86 -3.93
CA ASN A 262 5.70 20.42 -2.78
C ASN A 262 4.47 21.24 -3.17
N LYS A 263 4.52 21.97 -4.30
CA LYS A 263 3.38 22.77 -4.77
C LYS A 263 2.21 21.89 -5.20
N GLU A 264 2.52 20.78 -5.88
CA GLU A 264 1.56 19.78 -6.31
C GLU A 264 0.96 19.05 -5.11
N ALA A 265 1.79 18.67 -4.14
CA ALA A 265 1.35 18.06 -2.89
C ALA A 265 0.41 18.99 -2.09
N ASP A 266 0.76 20.27 -1.95
CA ASP A 266 -0.08 21.27 -1.28
C ASP A 266 -1.42 21.44 -2.01
N LYS A 267 -1.38 21.55 -3.36
CA LYS A 267 -2.58 21.66 -4.19
C LYS A 267 -3.50 20.45 -4.00
N ALA A 268 -2.97 19.23 -4.11
CA ALA A 268 -3.74 18.00 -3.95
C ALA A 268 -4.34 17.90 -2.53
N THR A 269 -3.56 18.24 -1.50
CA THR A 269 -4.03 18.26 -0.10
C THR A 269 -5.22 19.20 0.07
N ILE A 270 -5.09 20.47 -0.35
CA ILE A 270 -6.17 21.46 -0.26
C ILE A 270 -7.42 20.94 -1.00
N GLN A 271 -7.24 20.42 -2.21
CA GLN A 271 -8.33 19.93 -3.05
C GLN A 271 -9.02 18.70 -2.45
N ILE A 272 -8.31 17.80 -1.75
CA ILE A 272 -8.92 16.71 -0.98
C ILE A 272 -9.86 17.28 0.10
N PHE A 273 -9.37 18.22 0.92
CA PHE A 273 -10.15 18.78 2.03
C PHE A 273 -11.35 19.62 1.59
N GLU A 274 -11.20 20.40 0.52
CA GLU A 274 -12.30 21.19 -0.05
C GLU A 274 -13.30 20.33 -0.82
N GLY A 275 -12.83 19.28 -1.49
CA GLY A 275 -13.63 18.41 -2.34
C GLY A 275 -14.47 17.39 -1.57
N ALA A 276 -13.89 16.78 -0.53
CA ALA A 276 -14.51 15.70 0.23
C ALA A 276 -15.55 16.25 1.23
N GLU A 277 -16.82 15.93 0.98
CA GLU A 277 -17.92 16.51 1.74
C GLU A 277 -17.87 16.12 3.21
N GLY A 278 -17.98 17.13 4.06
CA GLY A 278 -18.02 16.97 5.51
C GLY A 278 -16.67 17.06 6.21
N LEU A 279 -15.52 16.97 5.52
CA LEU A 279 -14.21 17.06 6.18
C LEU A 279 -13.98 18.40 6.90
N LEU A 280 -14.42 19.51 6.31
CA LEU A 280 -14.36 20.84 6.92
C LEU A 280 -15.55 21.15 7.84
N GLY A 281 -16.55 20.26 7.89
CA GLY A 281 -17.80 20.47 8.61
C GLY A 281 -17.74 19.96 10.04
N LYS A 282 -18.01 20.84 11.02
CA LYS A 282 -18.10 20.44 12.43
C LYS A 282 -19.21 19.40 12.64
N GLY A 283 -18.87 18.30 13.31
CA GLY A 283 -19.84 17.26 13.71
C GLY A 283 -20.27 16.32 12.57
N LYS A 284 -19.63 16.38 11.40
CA LYS A 284 -19.83 15.40 10.33
C LYS A 284 -18.96 14.17 10.57
N ALA A 285 -19.49 12.99 10.26
CA ALA A 285 -18.75 11.75 10.40
C ALA A 285 -17.69 11.62 9.31
N ILE A 286 -16.48 11.21 9.70
CA ILE A 286 -15.43 10.81 8.76
C ILE A 286 -15.87 9.54 8.04
N ARG A 287 -15.67 9.49 6.74
CA ARG A 287 -16.13 8.40 5.86
C ARG A 287 -14.98 7.49 5.45
N GLU A 288 -15.33 6.30 5.03
CA GLU A 288 -14.37 5.30 4.54
C GLU A 288 -13.71 5.73 3.22
N ASN A 289 -14.52 6.15 2.25
CA ASN A 289 -14.05 6.72 0.99
C ASN A 289 -15.04 7.78 0.47
N TYR A 290 -14.63 8.51 -0.57
CA TYR A 290 -15.39 9.62 -1.14
C TYR A 290 -15.56 9.46 -2.64
N HIS A 291 -16.71 9.84 -3.16
CA HIS A 291 -16.95 9.88 -4.59
C HIS A 291 -16.06 10.97 -5.23
N PRO A 292 -15.13 10.64 -6.16
CA PRO A 292 -14.11 11.57 -6.65
C PRO A 292 -14.65 12.76 -7.44
N LEU A 293 -15.83 12.63 -8.06
CA LEU A 293 -16.45 13.71 -8.85
C LEU A 293 -17.44 14.60 -8.06
N THR A 294 -18.21 14.04 -7.13
CA THR A 294 -19.24 14.77 -6.38
C THR A 294 -18.76 15.20 -5.00
N GLY A 295 -17.80 14.48 -4.41
CA GLY A 295 -17.36 14.67 -3.03
C GLY A 295 -18.17 13.89 -2.00
N GLU A 296 -19.25 13.21 -2.41
CA GLU A 296 -20.13 12.50 -1.49
C GLU A 296 -19.37 11.43 -0.69
N GLY A 297 -19.60 11.40 0.62
CA GLY A 297 -19.00 10.42 1.52
C GLY A 297 -19.70 9.06 1.47
N LEU A 298 -18.98 8.00 1.14
CA LEU A 298 -19.54 6.66 0.91
C LEU A 298 -19.25 5.70 2.07
N HIS A 299 -19.93 4.54 2.06
CA HIS A 299 -19.74 3.41 2.98
C HIS A 299 -19.69 3.76 4.47
N ALA A 300 -18.72 3.22 5.23
CA ALA A 300 -18.71 3.31 6.68
C ALA A 300 -18.53 4.75 7.19
N GLN A 301 -19.10 4.99 8.38
CA GLN A 301 -18.95 6.24 9.14
C GLN A 301 -17.98 6.03 10.30
N ASN A 302 -17.36 7.12 10.76
CA ASN A 302 -16.39 7.12 11.86
C ASN A 302 -15.18 6.21 11.55
N PHE A 303 -14.72 6.25 10.30
CA PHE A 303 -13.72 5.31 9.81
C PHE A 303 -12.30 5.66 10.28
N SER A 304 -11.62 4.70 10.91
CA SER A 304 -10.39 4.96 11.68
C SER A 304 -9.18 5.33 10.82
N TRP A 305 -8.89 4.61 9.72
CA TRP A 305 -7.73 4.97 8.89
C TRP A 305 -7.94 6.30 8.17
N SER A 306 -9.19 6.69 7.92
CA SER A 306 -9.49 7.96 7.26
C SER A 306 -9.16 9.08 8.23
N ALA A 307 -9.54 8.92 9.50
CA ALA A 307 -9.14 9.85 10.57
C ALA A 307 -7.62 9.93 10.73
N ALA A 308 -6.92 8.79 10.70
CA ALA A 308 -5.45 8.77 10.80
C ALA A 308 -4.80 9.56 9.65
N HIS A 309 -5.20 9.31 8.40
CA HIS A 309 -4.61 9.99 7.24
C HIS A 309 -5.01 11.46 7.13
N ILE A 310 -6.19 11.85 7.61
CA ILE A 310 -6.56 13.27 7.79
C ILE A 310 -5.58 13.96 8.74
N ILE A 311 -5.30 13.35 9.90
CA ILE A 311 -4.32 13.90 10.85
C ILE A 311 -2.96 14.04 10.15
N MET A 312 -2.50 13.00 9.46
CA MET A 312 -1.20 13.03 8.79
C MET A 312 -1.11 14.08 7.68
N LEU A 313 -2.17 14.29 6.90
CA LEU A 313 -2.22 15.35 5.87
C LEU A 313 -2.22 16.77 6.46
N LEU A 314 -2.69 16.95 7.70
CA LEU A 314 -2.72 18.25 8.39
C LEU A 314 -1.44 18.56 9.15
N LEU A 315 -0.64 17.54 9.47
CA LEU A 315 0.65 17.73 10.11
C LEU A 315 1.65 18.32 9.10
N LYS A 316 2.46 19.27 9.57
CA LYS A 316 3.63 19.73 8.81
C LYS A 316 4.70 18.64 8.93
N ASP A 317 5.05 18.05 7.80
CA ASP A 317 6.30 17.31 7.62
C ASP A 317 7.50 18.26 7.62
#